data_AF-A0A151E8K7-F1
#
_entry.id   AF-A0A151E8K7-F1
#
_cell.length_a   1.000
_cell.length_b   1.000
_cell.length_c   1.000
_cell.angle_alpha   90.00
_cell.angle_beta   90.00
_cell.angle_gamma   90.00
#
_symmetry.space_group_name_H-M   'P 1'
#
loop_
_entity.id
_entity.type
_entity.pdbx_description
1 polymer ?
#
loop_
_entity_poly.entity_id
_entity_poly.type
_entity_poly.pdbx_seq_one_letter_code
_entity_poly.pdbx_strand_id
1 'polypeptide(L)'
;MSRYGSNFREPPWVIGSPKEVMDWMESSHPSKKKKETHKSEKKFLKNLHIKFDFDVKTRQIKPVNFISKIIHGKMIEEDFDLFATAEFILRGLAKAKFRNTAKIVIDGKTLYEHPEKKSDLRKTIEDIIEFSSEISMGKNLEITAILADVEKAIATIKINKVHKEKEHSIDIKINGKIREEIYHIFLNYLNEKIGLKEP
;
A
#
# COMPACT_ATOMS: atom_id res chain seq x y z
N MET A 1 18.53 -3.01 37.91
CA MET A 1 17.62 -1.89 37.58
C MET A 1 18.34 -0.58 37.90
N SER A 2 18.84 0.12 36.88
CA SER A 2 19.27 1.52 37.01
C SER A 2 18.07 2.43 36.69
N ARG A 3 17.89 3.50 37.48
CA ARG A 3 16.66 4.30 37.55
C ARG A 3 16.57 5.45 36.52
N TYR A 4 17.25 5.40 35.38
CA TYR A 4 16.98 6.29 34.23
C TYR A 4 17.41 5.60 32.93
N GLY A 5 16.45 5.16 32.13
CA GLY A 5 16.65 4.46 30.85
C GLY A 5 16.73 5.39 29.66
N SER A 6 17.70 6.31 29.66
CA SER A 6 18.04 7.13 28.48
C SER A 6 19.31 6.58 27.82
N ASN A 7 19.28 6.31 26.52
CA ASN A 7 20.46 5.98 25.69
C ASN A 7 21.44 7.17 25.52
N PHE A 8 21.54 8.04 26.51
CA PHE A 8 22.43 9.19 26.49
C PHE A 8 23.81 8.71 26.96
N ARG A 9 24.82 8.78 26.08
CA ARG A 9 26.21 8.53 26.48
C ARG A 9 26.63 9.68 27.40
N GLU A 10 26.78 9.41 28.68
CA GLU A 10 27.31 10.38 29.64
C GLU A 10 28.69 10.88 29.16
N PRO A 11 28.97 12.19 29.25
CA PRO A 11 30.28 12.70 28.85
C PRO A 11 31.38 12.12 29.73
N PRO A 12 32.58 11.89 29.18
CA PRO A 12 33.71 11.41 29.95
C PRO A 12 34.23 12.54 30.84
N TRP A 13 33.71 12.65 32.06
CA TRP A 13 34.15 13.65 33.05
C TRP A 13 35.55 13.35 33.63
N VAL A 14 36.25 12.34 33.09
CA VAL A 14 37.58 11.93 33.53
C VAL A 14 38.49 11.84 32.30
N ILE A 15 39.24 12.92 32.05
CA ILE A 15 40.45 13.03 31.20
C ILE A 15 40.53 11.95 30.10
N GLY A 16 39.63 12.02 29.12
CA GLY A 16 39.73 11.28 27.86
C GLY A 16 40.62 12.03 26.88
N SER A 17 41.24 11.32 25.95
CA SER A 17 42.08 11.95 24.91
C SER A 17 41.26 12.98 24.11
N PRO A 18 41.88 14.03 23.53
CA PRO A 18 41.14 15.02 22.73
C PRO A 18 40.25 14.41 21.64
N LYS A 19 40.61 13.22 21.15
CA LYS A 19 39.83 12.44 20.19
C LYS A 19 38.50 11.92 20.77
N GLU A 20 38.48 11.44 22.01
CA GLU A 20 37.27 10.90 22.65
C GLU A 20 36.25 12.01 22.96
N VAL A 21 36.74 13.20 23.33
CA VAL A 21 35.90 14.38 23.52
C VAL A 21 35.29 14.83 22.18
N MET A 22 36.08 14.81 21.10
CA MET A 22 35.60 15.15 19.76
C MET A 22 34.60 14.12 19.23
N ASP A 23 34.83 12.83 19.45
CA ASP A 23 33.90 11.76 19.08
C ASP A 23 32.59 11.86 19.89
N TRP A 24 32.65 12.21 21.18
CA TRP A 24 31.45 12.46 22.00
C TRP A 24 30.67 13.71 21.55
N MET A 25 31.36 14.81 21.23
CA MET A 25 30.74 16.01 20.67
C MET A 25 30.10 15.73 19.31
N GLU A 26 30.77 14.97 18.44
CA GLU A 26 30.24 14.64 17.11
C GLU A 26 29.08 13.65 17.18
N SER A 27 29.04 12.79 18.20
CA SER A 27 27.91 11.89 18.48
C SER A 27 26.69 12.65 19.02
N SER A 28 26.92 13.65 19.87
CA SER A 28 25.85 14.42 20.54
C SER A 28 25.31 15.55 19.66
N HIS A 29 26.15 16.15 18.81
CA HIS A 29 25.81 17.18 17.83
C HIS A 29 26.56 16.94 16.52
N PRO A 30 26.07 16.02 15.65
CA PRO A 30 26.74 15.72 14.40
C PRO A 30 26.85 16.97 13.54
N SER A 31 28.08 17.29 13.12
CA SER A 31 28.38 18.42 12.26
C SER A 31 27.54 18.33 10.96
N LYS A 32 27.06 19.48 10.46
CA LYS A 32 26.24 19.52 9.23
C LYS A 32 26.87 18.78 8.04
N LYS A 33 28.21 18.63 8.01
CA LYS A 33 28.96 17.89 7.00
C LYS A 33 28.67 16.38 6.97
N LYS A 34 28.35 15.73 8.10
CA LYS A 34 28.00 14.28 8.12
C LYS A 34 26.53 13.99 7.80
N LYS A 35 25.64 15.00 7.85
CA LYS A 35 24.23 14.84 7.43
C LYS A 35 24.09 14.68 5.91
N GLU A 36 25.11 15.01 5.12
CA GLU A 36 25.04 14.94 3.65
C GLU A 36 25.42 13.57 3.07
N THR A 37 26.08 12.70 3.85
CA THR A 37 26.61 11.40 3.39
C THR A 37 25.61 10.23 3.40
N HIS A 38 24.36 10.46 3.83
CA HIS A 38 23.26 9.50 3.64
C HIS A 38 22.19 10.04 2.68
N LYS A 39 22.59 10.68 1.58
CA LYS A 39 21.75 10.68 0.39
C LYS A 39 21.78 9.27 -0.18
N SER A 40 20.93 8.39 0.36
CA SER A 40 20.60 7.13 -0.30
C SER A 40 20.26 7.46 -1.76
N GLU A 41 20.93 6.80 -2.69
CA GLU A 41 20.57 6.91 -4.10
C GLU A 41 19.08 6.57 -4.20
N LYS A 42 18.28 7.54 -4.65
CA LYS A 42 16.84 7.35 -4.80
C LYS A 42 16.64 6.33 -5.92
N LYS A 43 16.42 5.07 -5.55
CA LYS A 43 16.06 4.00 -6.49
C LYS A 43 14.62 4.18 -6.95
N PHE A 44 14.38 3.96 -8.23
CA PHE A 44 13.08 4.09 -8.86
C PHE A 44 12.70 2.80 -9.58
N LEU A 45 11.42 2.45 -9.48
CA LEU A 45 10.80 1.36 -10.19
C LEU A 45 9.91 1.93 -11.30
N LYS A 46 9.78 1.20 -12.41
CA LYS A 46 8.98 1.61 -13.57
C LYS A 46 7.96 0.55 -13.90
N ASN A 47 6.73 0.96 -14.23
CA ASN A 47 5.66 0.10 -14.77
C ASN A 47 5.53 -1.23 -14.01
N LEU A 48 5.18 -1.14 -12.73
CA LEU A 48 5.07 -2.31 -11.87
C LEU A 48 3.73 -3.01 -12.10
N HIS A 49 3.77 -4.34 -12.05
CA HIS A 49 2.59 -5.19 -12.02
C HIS A 49 2.79 -6.25 -10.95
N ILE A 50 1.95 -6.23 -9.93
CA ILE A 50 1.96 -7.19 -8.83
C ILE A 50 0.61 -7.85 -8.75
N LYS A 51 0.60 -9.15 -8.47
CA LYS A 51 -0.60 -9.92 -8.19
C LYS A 51 -0.37 -10.74 -6.93
N PHE A 52 -1.39 -10.90 -6.12
CA PHE A 52 -1.34 -11.69 -4.90
C PHE A 52 -2.74 -12.14 -4.49
N ASP A 53 -2.77 -13.16 -3.65
CA ASP A 53 -3.98 -13.75 -3.10
C ASP A 53 -4.06 -13.53 -1.59
N PHE A 54 -5.28 -13.53 -1.07
CA PHE A 54 -5.52 -13.43 0.36
C PHE A 54 -5.41 -14.80 1.04
N ASP A 55 -4.90 -14.81 2.28
CA ASP A 55 -4.94 -16.02 3.11
C ASP A 55 -6.30 -16.16 3.81
N VAL A 56 -7.35 -16.41 3.01
CA VAL A 56 -8.73 -16.56 3.48
C VAL A 56 -9.36 -17.85 2.98
N LYS A 57 -10.51 -18.22 3.56
CA LYS A 57 -11.25 -19.40 3.12
C LYS A 57 -11.79 -19.17 1.71
N THR A 58 -11.66 -20.18 0.86
CA THR A 58 -12.19 -20.17 -0.50
C THR A 58 -13.39 -21.11 -0.60
N ARG A 59 -14.39 -20.72 -1.40
CA ARG A 59 -15.55 -21.54 -1.76
C ARG A 59 -15.61 -21.67 -3.28
N GLN A 60 -15.71 -22.90 -3.78
CA GLN A 60 -15.94 -23.12 -5.19
C GLN A 60 -17.39 -22.80 -5.55
N ILE A 61 -17.59 -21.92 -6.52
CA ILE A 61 -18.92 -21.63 -7.05
C ILE A 61 -19.27 -22.74 -8.05
N LYS A 62 -20.33 -23.49 -7.76
CA LYS A 62 -20.82 -24.52 -8.69
C LYS A 62 -21.40 -23.84 -9.93
N PRO A 63 -20.96 -24.23 -11.15
CA PRO A 63 -21.55 -23.70 -12.36
C PRO A 63 -23.00 -24.12 -12.47
N VAL A 64 -23.88 -23.17 -12.81
CA VAL A 64 -25.32 -23.43 -12.94
C VAL A 64 -25.62 -24.36 -14.13
N ASN A 65 -24.80 -24.34 -15.20
CA ASN A 65 -24.99 -25.14 -16.41
C ASN A 65 -23.68 -25.67 -17.02
N PHE A 66 -23.75 -26.70 -17.86
CA PHE A 66 -22.58 -27.35 -18.49
C PHE A 66 -21.79 -26.40 -19.42
N ILE A 67 -22.48 -25.48 -20.11
CA ILE A 67 -21.87 -24.47 -21.00
C ILE A 67 -21.08 -23.42 -20.19
N SER A 68 -21.58 -23.02 -19.01
CA SER A 68 -20.87 -22.05 -18.18
C SER A 68 -19.57 -22.62 -17.62
N LYS A 69 -19.52 -23.94 -17.36
CA LYS A 69 -18.29 -24.65 -16.94
C LYS A 69 -17.18 -24.58 -18.00
N ILE A 70 -17.53 -24.61 -19.29
CA ILE A 70 -16.57 -24.60 -20.40
C ILE A 70 -16.03 -23.19 -20.65
N ILE A 71 -16.91 -22.17 -20.61
CA ILE A 71 -16.53 -20.79 -20.95
C ILE A 71 -15.90 -20.05 -19.76
N HIS A 72 -16.43 -20.24 -18.54
CA HIS A 72 -16.01 -19.48 -17.37
C HIS A 72 -14.98 -20.23 -16.50
N GLY A 73 -14.80 -21.54 -16.73
CA GLY A 73 -13.91 -22.37 -15.92
C GLY A 73 -14.43 -22.54 -14.48
N LYS A 74 -13.53 -22.95 -13.58
CA LYS A 74 -13.82 -23.04 -12.14
C LYS A 74 -13.69 -21.64 -11.52
N MET A 75 -14.80 -21.17 -10.95
CA MET A 75 -14.85 -19.91 -10.22
C MET A 75 -14.69 -20.17 -8.73
N ILE A 76 -13.91 -19.33 -8.07
CA ILE A 76 -13.73 -19.32 -6.63
C ILE A 76 -14.25 -18.01 -6.06
N GLU A 77 -14.84 -18.11 -4.88
CA GLU A 77 -15.24 -16.98 -4.04
C GLU A 77 -14.38 -17.00 -2.79
N GLU A 78 -13.74 -15.87 -2.49
CA GLU A 78 -12.94 -15.69 -1.28
C GLU A 78 -13.80 -15.07 -0.18
N ASP A 79 -13.72 -15.62 1.04
CA ASP A 79 -14.50 -15.19 2.19
C ASP A 79 -13.83 -14.00 2.90
N PHE A 80 -13.78 -12.85 2.21
CA PHE A 80 -13.34 -11.57 2.76
C PHE A 80 -14.39 -10.47 2.60
N ASP A 81 -14.24 -9.42 3.42
CA ASP A 81 -15.04 -8.19 3.35
C ASP A 81 -14.40 -7.21 2.36
N LEU A 82 -15.10 -6.97 1.25
CA LEU A 82 -14.63 -6.10 0.18
C LEU A 82 -14.54 -4.64 0.63
N PHE A 83 -15.42 -4.19 1.52
CA PHE A 83 -15.42 -2.83 2.05
C PHE A 83 -14.22 -2.60 2.97
N ALA A 84 -14.00 -3.50 3.93
CA ALA A 84 -12.83 -3.42 4.81
C ALA A 84 -11.53 -3.44 4.01
N THR A 85 -11.47 -4.29 2.97
CA THR A 85 -10.33 -4.40 2.06
C THR A 85 -10.08 -3.10 1.29
N ALA A 86 -11.15 -2.49 0.77
CA ALA A 86 -11.09 -1.19 0.09
C ALA A 86 -10.50 -0.10 1.00
N GLU A 87 -10.97 -0.06 2.25
CA GLU A 87 -10.52 0.90 3.24
C GLU A 87 -9.03 0.73 3.55
N PHE A 88 -8.56 -0.50 3.76
CA PHE A 88 -7.14 -0.78 3.94
C PHE A 88 -6.31 -0.36 2.73
N ILE A 89 -6.79 -0.62 1.52
CA ILE A 89 -6.07 -0.22 0.30
C ILE A 89 -5.96 1.30 0.19
N LEU A 90 -7.05 2.05 0.42
CA LEU A 90 -7.01 3.51 0.40
C LEU A 90 -6.09 4.08 1.49
N ARG A 91 -6.13 3.52 2.71
CA ARG A 91 -5.21 3.90 3.80
C ARG A 91 -3.76 3.59 3.45
N GLY A 92 -3.51 2.45 2.80
CA GLY A 92 -2.19 2.06 2.30
C GLY A 92 -1.67 3.05 1.26
N LEU A 93 -2.50 3.41 0.28
CA LEU A 93 -2.20 4.45 -0.71
C LEU A 93 -1.87 5.78 -0.03
N ALA A 94 -2.64 6.19 0.97
CA ALA A 94 -2.41 7.43 1.71
C ALA A 94 -1.09 7.41 2.48
N LYS A 95 -0.77 6.28 3.13
CA LYS A 95 0.51 6.07 3.82
C LYS A 95 1.70 6.11 2.84
N ALA A 96 1.49 5.60 1.62
CA ALA A 96 2.43 5.67 0.50
C ALA A 96 2.40 7.02 -0.24
N LYS A 97 1.83 8.07 0.35
CA LYS A 97 1.84 9.44 -0.20
C LYS A 97 1.08 9.62 -1.51
N PHE A 98 0.25 8.67 -1.93
CA PHE A 98 -0.78 8.97 -2.94
C PHE A 98 -1.71 10.04 -2.35
N ARG A 99 -2.13 10.98 -3.19
CA ARG A 99 -2.96 12.11 -2.72
C ARG A 99 -4.30 12.17 -3.41
N ASN A 100 -4.39 11.64 -4.62
CA ASN A 100 -5.59 11.70 -5.44
C ASN A 100 -6.17 10.29 -5.63
N THR A 101 -7.45 10.12 -5.30
CA THR A 101 -8.26 8.98 -5.75
C THR A 101 -8.95 9.39 -7.03
N ALA A 102 -8.48 8.93 -8.18
CA ALA A 102 -9.04 9.36 -9.45
C ALA A 102 -10.40 8.73 -9.73
N LYS A 103 -10.56 7.44 -9.36
CA LYS A 103 -11.75 6.66 -9.69
C LYS A 103 -11.96 5.48 -8.74
N ILE A 104 -13.22 5.18 -8.43
CA ILE A 104 -13.66 3.96 -7.75
C ILE A 104 -14.80 3.34 -8.57
N VAL A 105 -14.66 2.07 -8.94
CA VAL A 105 -15.63 1.31 -9.73
C VAL A 105 -15.97 0.00 -9.04
N ILE A 106 -17.25 -0.35 -8.98
CA ILE A 106 -17.73 -1.63 -8.45
C ILE A 106 -18.59 -2.34 -9.47
N ASP A 107 -18.23 -3.57 -9.81
CA ASP A 107 -18.93 -4.40 -10.79
C ASP A 107 -19.24 -3.64 -12.09
N GLY A 108 -18.30 -2.78 -12.51
CA GLY A 108 -18.42 -1.92 -13.69
C GLY A 108 -19.18 -0.59 -13.48
N LYS A 109 -19.89 -0.41 -12.36
CA LYS A 109 -20.54 0.85 -11.98
C LYS A 109 -19.52 1.80 -11.33
N THR A 110 -19.36 2.99 -11.89
CA THR A 110 -18.50 4.02 -11.28
C THR A 110 -19.22 4.64 -10.08
N LEU A 111 -18.61 4.56 -8.90
CA LEU A 111 -19.13 5.16 -7.65
C LEU A 111 -18.50 6.53 -7.38
N TYR A 112 -17.25 6.71 -7.83
CA TYR A 112 -16.50 7.95 -7.66
C TYR A 112 -15.61 8.20 -8.87
N GLU A 113 -15.58 9.42 -9.40
CA GLU A 113 -14.67 9.81 -10.50
C GLU A 113 -14.35 11.30 -10.44
N HIS A 114 -13.13 11.62 -10.03
CA HIS A 114 -12.65 13.00 -9.89
C HIS A 114 -11.14 13.11 -10.17
N PRO A 115 -10.66 12.72 -11.37
CA PRO A 115 -9.24 12.74 -11.71
C PRO A 115 -8.62 14.15 -11.64
N GLU A 116 -9.43 15.21 -11.73
CA GLU A 116 -9.04 16.61 -11.65
C GLU A 116 -8.63 17.07 -10.25
N LYS A 117 -9.09 16.40 -9.19
CA LYS A 117 -8.79 16.80 -7.80
C LYS A 117 -7.34 16.47 -7.47
N LYS A 118 -6.56 17.44 -6.98
CA LYS A 118 -5.12 17.21 -6.70
C LYS A 118 -4.85 16.44 -5.41
N SER A 119 -5.75 16.53 -4.44
CA SER A 119 -5.58 15.92 -3.12
C SER A 119 -6.94 15.68 -2.47
N ASP A 120 -7.52 14.51 -2.68
CA ASP A 120 -8.83 14.12 -2.17
C ASP A 120 -8.82 12.76 -1.45
N LEU A 121 -7.73 11.99 -1.51
CA LEU A 121 -7.69 10.62 -0.98
C LEU A 121 -8.10 10.51 0.49
N ARG A 122 -7.70 11.45 1.35
CA ARG A 122 -8.13 11.46 2.76
C ARG A 122 -9.63 11.65 2.91
N LYS A 123 -10.18 12.60 2.14
CA LYS A 123 -11.62 12.84 2.09
C LYS A 123 -12.34 11.62 1.54
N THR A 124 -11.81 10.98 0.49
CA THR A 124 -12.36 9.72 -0.04
C THR A 124 -12.39 8.60 1.01
N ILE A 125 -11.39 8.52 1.89
CA ILE A 125 -11.38 7.54 3.01
C ILE A 125 -12.48 7.86 4.03
N GLU A 126 -12.74 9.13 4.31
CA GLU A 126 -13.80 9.55 5.23
C GLU A 126 -15.19 9.30 4.62
N ASP A 127 -15.35 9.63 3.33
CA ASP A 127 -16.61 9.55 2.60
C ASP A 127 -16.91 8.12 2.08
N ILE A 128 -15.96 7.17 2.13
CA ILE A 128 -16.17 5.82 1.58
C ILE A 128 -17.35 5.09 2.23
N ILE A 129 -17.70 5.46 3.47
CA ILE A 129 -18.83 4.88 4.19
C ILE A 129 -20.17 5.15 3.47
N GLU A 130 -20.27 6.24 2.69
CA GLU A 130 -21.43 6.55 1.87
C GLU A 130 -21.69 5.47 0.80
N PHE A 131 -20.65 4.74 0.41
CA PHE A 131 -20.70 3.66 -0.58
C PHE A 131 -20.61 2.27 0.05
N SER A 132 -20.65 2.16 1.38
CA SER A 132 -20.39 0.91 2.11
C SER A 132 -21.31 -0.24 1.69
N SER A 133 -22.59 0.06 1.44
CA SER A 133 -23.58 -0.94 1.01
C SER A 133 -23.23 -1.51 -0.37
N GLU A 134 -23.00 -0.64 -1.35
CA GLU A 134 -22.60 -1.04 -2.70
C GLU A 134 -21.29 -1.81 -2.71
N ILE A 135 -20.31 -1.39 -1.89
CA ILE A 135 -19.03 -2.07 -1.79
C ILE A 135 -19.17 -3.44 -1.15
N SER A 136 -19.93 -3.57 -0.07
CA SER A 136 -20.10 -4.84 0.64
C SER A 136 -20.84 -5.90 -0.18
N MET A 137 -21.77 -5.47 -1.05
CA MET A 137 -22.51 -6.36 -1.95
C MET A 137 -21.76 -6.65 -3.26
N GLY A 138 -20.74 -5.87 -3.57
CA GLY A 138 -19.96 -5.99 -4.80
C GLY A 138 -19.11 -7.26 -4.85
N LYS A 139 -18.80 -7.69 -6.08
CA LYS A 139 -17.88 -8.82 -6.32
C LYS A 139 -16.51 -8.35 -6.78
N ASN A 140 -16.46 -7.25 -7.51
CA ASN A 140 -15.23 -6.70 -8.07
C ASN A 140 -15.17 -5.21 -7.77
N LEU A 141 -14.02 -4.75 -7.31
CA LEU A 141 -13.73 -3.36 -7.00
C LEU A 141 -12.46 -2.95 -7.73
N GLU A 142 -12.48 -1.78 -8.35
CA GLU A 142 -11.32 -1.13 -8.94
C GLU A 142 -11.12 0.25 -8.36
N ILE A 143 -9.92 0.51 -7.82
CA ILE A 143 -9.51 1.81 -7.29
C ILE A 143 -8.36 2.32 -8.16
N THR A 144 -8.52 3.52 -8.69
CA THR A 144 -7.44 4.23 -9.39
C THR A 144 -6.98 5.41 -8.55
N ALA A 145 -5.68 5.48 -8.27
CA ALA A 145 -5.06 6.55 -7.51
C ALA A 145 -3.88 7.16 -8.26
N ILE A 146 -3.64 8.45 -8.04
CA ILE A 146 -2.58 9.21 -8.70
C ILE A 146 -1.55 9.65 -7.65
N LEU A 147 -0.30 9.32 -7.93
CA LEU A 147 0.87 9.83 -7.23
C LEU A 147 1.48 10.97 -8.04
N ALA A 148 1.41 12.18 -7.50
CA ALA A 148 2.09 13.36 -8.03
C ALA A 148 3.41 13.56 -7.27
N ASP A 149 4.42 12.76 -7.61
CA ASP A 149 5.77 12.85 -7.04
C ASP A 149 6.74 13.49 -8.05
N VAL A 150 7.99 13.01 -8.20
CA VAL A 150 8.95 13.56 -9.19
C VAL A 150 8.41 13.39 -10.61
N GLU A 151 7.76 12.26 -10.87
CA GLU A 151 7.00 11.98 -12.08
C GLU A 151 5.59 11.51 -11.67
N LYS A 152 4.59 11.74 -12.54
CA LYS A 152 3.23 11.25 -12.30
C LYS A 152 3.20 9.74 -12.45
N ALA A 153 2.71 9.04 -11.44
CA ALA A 153 2.40 7.62 -11.52
C ALA A 153 0.91 7.37 -11.25
N ILE A 154 0.35 6.37 -11.92
CA ILE A 154 -1.06 5.98 -11.80
C ILE A 154 -1.09 4.54 -11.30
N ALA A 155 -1.65 4.34 -10.10
CA ALA A 155 -1.91 3.03 -9.54
C ALA A 155 -3.36 2.63 -9.83
N THR A 156 -3.55 1.47 -10.45
CA THR A 156 -4.84 0.82 -10.63
C THR A 156 -4.83 -0.49 -9.84
N ILE A 157 -5.72 -0.62 -8.88
CA ILE A 157 -5.82 -1.76 -7.99
C ILE A 157 -7.19 -2.40 -8.21
N LYS A 158 -7.18 -3.67 -8.63
CA LYS A 158 -8.38 -4.48 -8.82
C LYS A 158 -8.44 -5.52 -7.72
N ILE A 159 -9.60 -5.67 -7.10
CA ILE A 159 -9.89 -6.61 -6.03
C ILE A 159 -11.11 -7.41 -6.48
N ASN A 160 -10.94 -8.71 -6.64
CA ASN A 160 -11.98 -9.61 -7.10
C ASN A 160 -12.28 -10.61 -5.99
N LYS A 161 -13.44 -10.47 -5.36
CA LYS A 161 -13.96 -11.46 -4.41
C LYS A 161 -14.34 -12.76 -5.11
N VAL A 162 -14.75 -12.65 -6.39
CA VAL A 162 -15.09 -13.78 -7.25
C VAL A 162 -14.24 -13.73 -8.50
N HIS A 163 -13.39 -14.74 -8.68
CA HIS A 163 -12.48 -14.83 -9.83
C HIS A 163 -12.28 -16.28 -10.28
N LYS A 164 -11.59 -16.48 -11.41
CA LYS A 164 -11.22 -17.82 -11.84
C LYS A 164 -10.13 -18.37 -10.93
N GLU A 165 -10.11 -19.68 -10.76
CA GLU A 165 -9.08 -20.40 -9.97
C GLU A 165 -7.63 -20.13 -10.42
N LYS A 166 -7.42 -19.70 -11.68
CA LYS A 166 -6.10 -19.35 -12.23
C LYS A 166 -5.76 -17.85 -12.17
N GLU A 167 -6.70 -17.03 -11.72
CA GLU A 167 -6.55 -15.59 -11.56
C GLU A 167 -6.33 -15.28 -10.08
N HIS A 168 -5.77 -14.10 -9.80
CA HIS A 168 -5.51 -13.67 -8.44
C HIS A 168 -6.62 -12.74 -7.92
N SER A 169 -6.85 -12.76 -6.61
CA SER A 169 -7.87 -11.89 -6.01
C SER A 169 -7.47 -10.42 -6.01
N ILE A 170 -6.18 -10.09 -6.02
CA ILE A 170 -5.72 -8.71 -6.24
C ILE A 170 -4.74 -8.58 -7.42
N ASP A 171 -4.97 -7.57 -8.24
CA ASP A 171 -4.08 -7.11 -9.32
C ASP A 171 -3.78 -5.63 -9.15
N ILE A 172 -2.50 -5.30 -8.92
CA ILE A 172 -1.99 -3.93 -8.76
C ILE A 172 -1.10 -3.58 -9.93
N LYS A 173 -1.45 -2.51 -10.65
CA LYS A 173 -0.65 -1.94 -11.75
C LYS A 173 -0.26 -0.52 -11.41
N ILE A 174 1.03 -0.21 -11.42
CA ILE A 174 1.54 1.14 -11.24
C ILE A 174 2.24 1.56 -12.52
N ASN A 175 1.54 2.34 -13.34
CA ASN A 175 2.05 2.89 -14.58
C ASN A 175 2.81 4.19 -14.31
N GLY A 176 4.01 4.32 -14.89
CA GLY A 176 4.92 5.44 -14.66
C GLY A 176 6.08 5.05 -13.74
N LYS A 177 6.62 6.02 -13.01
CA LYS A 177 7.83 5.86 -12.20
C LYS A 177 7.56 6.19 -10.74
N ILE A 178 7.92 5.28 -9.86
CA ILE A 178 7.70 5.40 -8.42
C ILE A 178 9.02 5.19 -7.68
N ARG A 179 9.26 5.93 -6.58
CA ARG A 179 10.40 5.64 -5.71
C ARG A 179 10.21 4.29 -5.05
N GLU A 180 11.27 3.49 -5.01
CA GLU A 180 11.26 2.17 -4.40
C GLU A 180 10.80 2.21 -2.93
N GLU A 181 11.18 3.25 -2.19
CA GLU A 181 10.73 3.48 -0.81
C GLU A 181 9.19 3.56 -0.71
N ILE A 182 8.52 4.22 -1.66
CA ILE A 182 7.08 4.44 -1.64
C ILE A 182 6.37 3.12 -1.90
N TYR A 183 6.88 2.37 -2.88
CA TYR A 183 6.38 1.05 -3.22
C TYR A 183 6.45 0.09 -2.02
N HIS A 184 7.60 0.03 -1.33
CA HIS A 184 7.75 -0.83 -0.15
C HIS A 184 6.89 -0.37 1.02
N ILE A 185 6.70 0.94 1.23
CA ILE A 185 5.76 1.45 2.25
C ILE A 185 4.35 0.94 1.98
N PHE A 186 3.92 0.97 0.72
CA PHE A 186 2.61 0.51 0.31
C PHE A 186 2.45 -1.00 0.53
N LEU A 187 3.36 -1.80 -0.02
CA LEU A 187 3.30 -3.27 0.11
C LEU A 187 3.40 -3.74 1.55
N ASN A 188 4.33 -3.18 2.34
CA ASN A 188 4.47 -3.57 3.74
C ASN A 188 3.20 -3.26 4.53
N TYR A 189 2.51 -2.16 4.23
CA TYR A 189 1.23 -1.85 4.85
C TYR A 189 0.15 -2.88 4.48
N LEU A 190 0.04 -3.24 3.19
CA LEU A 190 -0.93 -4.25 2.77
C LEU A 190 -0.64 -5.61 3.39
N ASN A 191 0.64 -6.01 3.45
CA ASN A 191 1.03 -7.25 4.09
C ASN A 191 0.69 -7.28 5.59
N GLU A 192 0.94 -6.18 6.30
CA GLU A 192 0.61 -6.05 7.71
C GLU A 192 -0.91 -6.11 7.98
N LYS A 193 -1.73 -5.54 7.10
CA LYS A 193 -3.18 -5.39 7.34
C LYS A 193 -4.05 -6.47 6.74
N ILE A 194 -3.64 -7.05 5.62
CA ILE A 194 -4.49 -7.96 4.85
C ILE A 194 -3.89 -9.35 4.69
N GLY A 195 -2.63 -9.57 5.10
CA GLY A 195 -2.00 -10.90 5.10
C GLY A 195 -1.84 -11.45 3.68
N LEU A 196 -0.86 -10.92 2.95
CA LEU A 196 -0.64 -11.32 1.56
C LEU A 196 0.11 -12.66 1.53
N LYS A 197 -0.37 -13.61 0.72
CA LYS A 197 0.48 -14.72 0.27
C LYS A 197 1.35 -14.21 -0.87
N GLU A 198 2.67 -14.35 -0.72
CA GLU A 198 3.54 -14.26 -1.89
C GLU A 198 3.16 -15.41 -2.87
N PRO A 199 3.17 -15.13 -4.19
CA PRO A 199 2.78 -16.11 -5.22
C PRO A 199 3.70 -17.34 -5.26
#